data_AF-A0A4U3CFG0-F1
#
_entry.id   AF-A0A4U3CFG0-F1
#
_cell.length_a   1.000
_cell.length_b   1.000
_cell.length_c   1.000
_cell.angle_alpha   90.00
_cell.angle_beta   90.00
_cell.angle_gamma   90.00
#
_symmetry.space_group_name_H-M   'P 1'
#
loop_
_entity.id
_entity.type
_entity.pdbx_description
1 polymer ?
#
loop_
_entity_poly.entity_id
_entity_poly.type
_entity_poly.pdbx_seq_one_letter_code
_entity_poly.pdbx_strand_id
1 'polypeptide(L)'
;MSYMGGQVTGDTGRIPVASGDQVTITVTSDATDEIHLHGYDLSAPVGPDAPGTLTFQASIPGVFEVELEELGTLLFTLQVG
;
A
#
# COMPACT_ATOMS: atom_id res chain seq x y z
N MET A 1 -7.60 3.03 0.16
CA MET A 1 -7.36 3.77 1.43
C MET A 1 -6.85 5.17 1.14
N SER A 2 -6.67 6.03 2.15
CA SER A 2 -6.23 7.41 1.95
C SER A 2 -5.31 7.95 3.06
N TYR A 3 -4.36 8.81 2.68
CA TYR A 3 -3.57 9.67 3.56
C TYR A 3 -3.97 11.13 3.34
N MET A 4 -4.46 11.81 4.38
CA MET A 4 -4.91 13.20 4.30
C MET A 4 -4.54 13.94 5.59
N GLY A 5 -3.87 15.08 5.48
CA GLY A 5 -3.52 15.92 6.62
C GLY A 5 -2.72 15.19 7.71
N GLY A 6 -1.85 14.25 7.32
CA GLY A 6 -1.07 13.45 8.26
C GLY A 6 -1.83 12.27 8.90
N GLN A 7 -3.01 11.91 8.39
CA GLN A 7 -3.83 10.82 8.92
C GLN A 7 -4.13 9.77 7.86
N VAL A 8 -3.98 8.49 8.23
CA VAL A 8 -4.34 7.34 7.38
C VAL A 8 -5.75 6.86 7.72
N THR A 9 -6.60 6.67 6.72
CA THR A 9 -7.99 6.18 6.88
C THR A 9 -8.38 5.16 5.80
N GLY A 10 -9.46 4.40 6.07
CA GLY A 10 -9.92 3.29 5.23
C GLY A 10 -9.44 1.94 5.74
N ASP A 11 -9.10 1.03 4.82
CA ASP A 11 -8.59 -0.32 5.12
C ASP A 11 -7.17 -0.25 5.71
N THR A 12 -7.08 0.04 7.00
CA THR A 12 -5.81 0.16 7.75
C THR A 12 -5.57 -1.05 8.64
N GLY A 13 -4.37 -1.15 9.21
CA GLY A 13 -4.02 -2.26 10.10
C GLY A 13 -3.46 -3.46 9.34
N ARG A 14 -4.03 -4.66 9.54
CA ARG A 14 -3.58 -5.89 8.87
C ARG A 14 -4.66 -6.41 7.94
N ILE A 15 -4.34 -6.50 6.66
CA ILE A 15 -5.25 -6.96 5.60
C ILE A 15 -4.84 -8.38 5.18
N PRO A 16 -5.67 -9.41 5.44
CA PRO A 16 -5.42 -10.76 4.96
C PRO A 16 -5.76 -10.90 3.47
N VAL A 17 -4.92 -11.58 2.71
CA VAL A 17 -5.14 -11.98 1.32
C VAL A 17 -4.71 -13.44 1.15
N ALA A 18 -5.40 -14.18 0.28
CA ALA A 18 -5.04 -15.58 0.06
C ALA A 18 -3.82 -15.69 -0.84
N SER A 19 -2.97 -16.69 -0.57
CA SER A 19 -1.85 -17.00 -1.45
C SER A 19 -2.32 -17.27 -2.89
N GLY A 20 -1.74 -16.55 -3.85
CA GLY A 20 -2.04 -16.66 -5.28
C GLY A 20 -3.09 -15.67 -5.80
N ASP A 21 -3.77 -14.93 -4.93
CA ASP A 21 -4.75 -13.91 -5.32
C ASP A 21 -4.12 -12.80 -6.17
N GLN A 22 -4.89 -12.27 -7.12
CA GLN A 22 -4.58 -11.00 -7.78
C GLN A 22 -5.04 -9.86 -6.88
N VAL A 23 -4.10 -9.09 -6.35
CA VAL A 23 -4.38 -7.96 -5.44
C VAL A 23 -4.16 -6.65 -6.18
N THR A 24 -5.06 -5.69 -5.95
CA THR A 24 -4.87 -4.30 -6.34
C THR A 24 -4.94 -3.42 -5.09
N ILE A 25 -3.90 -2.64 -4.86
CA ILE A 25 -3.82 -1.63 -3.81
C ILE A 25 -4.04 -0.27 -4.46
N THR A 26 -4.98 0.52 -3.95
CA THR A 26 -5.21 1.90 -4.39
C THR A 26 -5.16 2.85 -3.19
N VAL A 27 -4.32 3.87 -3.30
CA VAL A 27 -4.10 4.88 -2.26
C VAL A 27 -4.32 6.27 -2.85
N THR A 28 -5.07 7.11 -2.14
CA THR A 28 -5.15 8.54 -2.41
C THR A 28 -4.35 9.31 -1.37
N SER A 29 -3.72 10.41 -1.75
CA SER A 29 -2.88 11.23 -0.86
C SER A 29 -3.05 12.72 -1.17
N ASP A 30 -3.03 13.59 -0.15
CA ASP A 30 -2.82 15.04 -0.33
C ASP A 30 -1.34 15.45 -0.33
N ALA A 31 -0.42 14.49 -0.21
CA ALA A 31 1.01 14.67 -0.35
C ALA A 31 1.54 13.89 -1.55
N THR A 32 2.43 14.50 -2.32
CA THR A 32 3.18 13.82 -3.40
C THR A 32 4.23 12.91 -2.77
N ASP A 33 4.16 11.62 -3.05
CA ASP A 33 5.04 10.57 -2.51
C ASP A 33 5.00 9.31 -3.43
N GLU A 34 5.58 8.21 -2.99
CA GLU A 34 5.46 6.88 -3.59
C GLU A 34 4.87 5.88 -2.60
N ILE A 35 3.90 5.08 -3.06
CA ILE A 35 3.48 3.88 -2.34
C ILE A 35 4.58 2.85 -2.54
N HIS A 36 5.04 2.21 -1.46
CA HIS A 36 5.98 1.09 -1.55
C HIS A 36 5.41 -0.14 -0.83
N LEU A 37 5.35 -1.28 -1.53
CA LEU A 37 5.07 -2.59 -0.97
C LEU A 37 6.40 -3.34 -0.75
N HIS A 38 6.79 -3.45 0.51
CA HIS A 38 7.98 -4.19 0.92
C HIS A 38 7.83 -5.69 0.63
N GLY A 39 8.97 -6.36 0.44
CA GLY A 39 9.05 -7.80 0.13
C GLY A 39 8.73 -8.15 -1.32
N TYR A 40 7.83 -7.41 -1.99
CA TYR A 40 7.63 -7.50 -3.44
C TYR A 40 8.48 -6.50 -4.23
N ASP A 41 9.03 -5.48 -3.57
CA ASP A 41 9.84 -4.42 -4.20
C ASP A 41 9.06 -3.73 -5.34
N LEU A 42 7.82 -3.35 -5.03
CA LEU A 42 6.91 -2.69 -5.96
C LEU A 42 6.54 -1.31 -5.44
N SER A 43 6.71 -0.29 -6.27
CA SER A 43 6.31 1.07 -5.94
C SER A 43 5.49 1.74 -7.06
N ALA A 44 4.72 2.76 -6.67
CA ALA A 44 3.96 3.59 -7.60
C ALA A 44 3.81 5.02 -7.06
N PRO A 45 3.89 6.05 -7.93
CA PRO A 45 3.70 7.44 -7.51
C PRO A 45 2.26 7.66 -7.04
N VAL A 46 2.11 8.51 -6.02
CA VAL A 46 0.82 8.95 -5.47
C VAL A 46 0.87 10.44 -5.16
N GLY A 47 -0.25 11.14 -5.31
CA GLY A 47 -0.32 12.54 -4.90
C GLY A 47 -1.67 13.20 -5.09
N PRO A 48 -1.75 14.53 -4.89
CA PRO A 48 -2.99 15.30 -4.98
C PRO A 48 -3.69 15.19 -6.33
N ASP A 49 -2.90 15.03 -7.40
CA ASP A 49 -3.40 15.01 -8.78
C ASP A 49 -3.92 13.63 -9.20
N ALA A 50 -3.42 12.55 -8.60
CA ALA A 50 -3.78 11.18 -8.99
C ALA A 50 -3.54 10.15 -7.85
N PRO A 51 -4.45 9.16 -7.69
CA PRO A 51 -4.21 8.01 -6.82
C PRO A 51 -3.04 7.16 -7.33
N GLY A 52 -2.25 6.60 -6.41
CA GLY A 52 -1.27 5.57 -6.73
C GLY A 52 -1.93 4.19 -6.72
N THR A 53 -1.51 3.32 -7.62
CA THR A 53 -2.06 1.97 -7.75
C THR A 53 -0.96 0.93 -7.98
N LEU A 54 -0.99 -0.14 -7.21
CA LEU A 54 -0.17 -1.34 -7.40
C LEU A 54 -1.07 -2.53 -7.71
N THR A 55 -0.67 -3.37 -8.67
CA THR A 55 -1.38 -4.62 -8.98
C THR A 55 -0.37 -5.75 -9.09
N PHE A 56 -0.53 -6.79 -8.28
CA PHE A 56 0.44 -7.89 -8.16
C PHE A 56 -0.25 -9.18 -7.72
N GLN A 57 0.40 -10.32 -7.99
CA GLN A 57 -0.04 -11.60 -7.47
C GLN A 57 0.54 -11.84 -6.08
N ALA A 58 -0.29 -12.22 -5.11
CA ALA A 58 0.10 -12.52 -3.74
C ALA A 58 0.85 -13.87 -3.64
N SER A 59 2.02 -13.98 -4.27
CA SER A 59 2.79 -15.23 -4.42
C SER A 59 3.80 -15.53 -3.30
N ILE A 60 4.09 -14.57 -2.42
CA ILE A 60 5.08 -14.69 -1.35
C ILE A 60 4.31 -14.75 -0.02
N PRO A 61 4.31 -15.87 0.71
CA PRO A 61 3.66 -15.93 2.01
C PRO A 61 4.41 -15.08 3.02
N GLY A 62 3.69 -14.36 3.88
CA GLY A 62 4.31 -13.48 4.86
C GLY A 62 3.44 -12.30 5.27
N VAL A 63 4.07 -11.36 5.97
CA VAL A 63 3.47 -10.07 6.33
C VAL A 63 4.38 -8.99 5.79
N PHE A 64 3.82 -8.07 5.00
CA PHE A 64 4.54 -7.05 4.28
C PHE A 64 4.00 -5.67 4.64
N GLU A 65 4.89 -4.70 4.80
CA GLU A 65 4.51 -3.30 5.01
C GLU A 65 4.18 -2.65 3.67
N VAL A 66 3.12 -1.85 3.68
CA VAL A 66 2.79 -0.91 2.62
C VAL A 66 2.85 0.49 3.21
N GLU A 67 3.65 1.35 2.63
CA GLU A 67 3.92 2.69 3.17
C GLU A 67 3.95 3.77 2.10
N LEU A 68 3.96 5.02 2.55
CA LEU A 68 4.49 6.15 1.78
C LEU A 68 5.99 6.23 2.07
N GLU A 69 6.83 6.00 1.06
CA GLU A 69 8.27 5.79 1.19
C GLU A 69 8.98 7.04 1.74
N GLU A 70 8.80 8.21 1.11
CA GLU A 70 9.53 9.42 1.48
C GLU A 70 9.07 9.96 2.83
N LEU A 71 7.76 9.87 3.11
CA LEU A 71 7.19 10.22 4.41
C LEU A 71 7.44 9.17 5.51
N GLY A 72 7.93 7.97 5.18
CA GLY A 72 8.10 6.85 6.11
C GLY A 72 6.81 6.49 6.86
N THR A 73 5.66 6.69 6.21
CA THR A 73 4.34 6.54 6.85
C THR A 73 3.75 5.20 6.51
N LEU A 74 3.72 4.31 7.51
CA LEU A 74 3.02 3.03 7.40
C LEU A 74 1.53 3.25 7.11
N LEU A 75 1.06 2.67 6.01
CA LEU A 75 -0.33 2.71 5.63
C LEU A 75 -1.10 1.51 6.17
N PHE A 76 -0.59 0.30 5.92
CA PHE A 76 -1.12 -0.96 6.41
C PHE A 76 -0.09 -2.08 6.25
N THR A 77 -0.41 -3.26 6.78
CA THR A 77 0.33 -4.50 6.53
C THR A 77 -0.52 -5.48 5.76
N LEU A 78 0.05 -6.09 4.73
CA LEU A 78 -0.57 -7.16 3.95
C LEU A 78 -0.12 -8.52 4.50
N GLN A 79 -1.05 -9.37 4.91
CA GLN A 79 -0.77 -10.75 5.30
C GLN A 79 -1.18 -11.70 4.17
N VAL A 80 -0.20 -12.36 3.56
CA VAL A 80 -0.41 -13.41 2.55
C VAL A 80 -0.32 -14.78 3.22
N GLY A 81 -1.38 -15.59 3.15
CA GLY A 81 -1.42 -16.93 3.73
C GLY A 81 -2.63 -17.75 3.35
#